data_AF-A0A928FPH6-F1
#
_entry.id   AF-A0A928FPH6-F1
#
_cell.length_a   1.000
_cell.length_b   1.000
_cell.length_c   1.000
_cell.angle_alpha   90.00
_cell.angle_beta   90.00
_cell.angle_gamma   90.00
#
_symmetry.space_group_name_H-M   'P 1'
#
loop_
_entity.id
_entity.type
_entity.pdbx_description
1 polymer ?
#
loop_
_entity_poly.entity_id
_entity_poly.type
_entity_poly.pdbx_seq_one_letter_code
_entity_poly.pdbx_strand_id
1 'polypeptide(L)'
;MKQTEWNEALNHIDSELVEEYVTRKEKLTRKNKYKSLWIRFGAAAACMALVIGVVFAYNNSKIPVWDNAQFSASYIGELFGVKDSYGATSSYTKVYVPSDEYLYINEIPDTEYLGIYKGQNLKKDLDENELRQFSNAFFEPLASSLGCDVPEYEIKDRVFREGLSIDSKFGEYSVFVTQNERYNSVSINNFDGKRNIILDGEIIQADQRLSDEEIIKSLEPIKNKLFEILGVSFSDAKVERYYNGYSDHGVNHLGIVFYDKSSHSLNSLDETVYSDCISIEFDNFENYSDDIISDGVLIVSNIHYRKYRIDISKKYLKIADAKRISIEEAEKLLYKGYVFGGHICPICMSMQDKVDFEGYDYTGFEYVFGYDYENDCKKEGIPFYTFYKKIGKSENGNTIYAKTYVPAIEVKGYKEYFESQKEKHRNTPVYTPVYATTS
;
A
#
# COMPACT_ATOMS: atom_id res chain seq x y z
N MET A 1 70.84 -60.26 26.03
CA MET A 1 71.64 -59.76 24.91
C MET A 1 72.67 -58.77 25.43
N LYS A 2 73.95 -58.98 25.17
CA LYS A 2 75.03 -58.07 25.60
C LYS A 2 75.09 -56.87 24.64
N GLN A 3 75.54 -55.70 25.11
CA GLN A 3 75.66 -54.46 24.33
C GLN A 3 76.51 -54.64 23.04
N THR A 4 77.41 -55.62 23.04
CA THR A 4 78.20 -56.04 21.89
C THR A 4 77.35 -56.67 20.77
N GLU A 5 76.30 -57.42 21.09
CA GLU A 5 75.38 -58.03 20.10
C GLU A 5 74.47 -56.97 19.45
N TRP A 6 74.19 -55.87 20.15
CA TRP A 6 73.46 -54.72 19.60
C TRP A 6 74.30 -53.93 18.59
N ASN A 7 75.59 -53.74 18.89
CA ASN A 7 76.51 -53.01 18.01
C ASN A 7 76.85 -53.80 16.74
N GLU A 8 76.95 -55.12 16.81
CA GLU A 8 77.09 -55.98 15.61
C GLU A 8 75.83 -55.95 14.74
N ALA A 9 74.63 -55.97 15.33
CA ALA A 9 73.37 -55.89 14.57
C ALA A 9 73.15 -54.52 13.89
N LEU A 10 73.62 -53.43 14.51
CA LEU A 10 73.53 -52.08 13.94
C LEU A 10 74.57 -51.79 12.85
N ASN A 11 75.71 -52.47 12.84
CA ASN A 11 76.76 -52.31 11.82
C ASN A 11 76.40 -52.95 10.46
N HIS A 12 75.28 -53.69 10.38
CA HIS A 12 74.78 -54.31 9.16
C HIS A 12 73.51 -53.64 8.61
N ILE A 13 73.09 -52.50 9.17
CA ILE A 13 72.03 -51.70 8.55
C ILE A 13 72.65 -50.99 7.36
N ASP A 14 72.16 -51.32 6.17
CA ASP A 14 72.56 -50.71 4.91
C ASP A 14 72.51 -49.18 5.02
N SER A 15 73.65 -48.54 4.78
CA SER A 15 73.80 -47.09 4.92
C SER A 15 72.83 -46.35 4.00
N GLU A 16 72.48 -46.93 2.85
CA GLU A 16 71.49 -46.34 1.93
C GLU A 16 70.08 -46.30 2.55
N LEU A 17 69.70 -47.33 3.32
CA LEU A 17 68.39 -47.39 3.99
C LEU A 17 68.27 -46.37 5.13
N VAL A 18 69.36 -46.10 5.85
CA VAL A 18 69.39 -45.06 6.89
C VAL A 18 69.33 -43.67 6.26
N GLU A 19 70.08 -43.45 5.18
CA GLU A 19 70.09 -42.18 4.45
C GLU A 19 68.74 -41.90 3.79
N GLU A 20 68.09 -42.92 3.22
CA GLU A 20 66.74 -42.82 2.66
C GLU A 20 65.71 -42.53 3.77
N TYR A 21 65.80 -43.19 4.93
CA TYR A 21 64.89 -42.95 6.05
C TYR A 21 65.04 -41.52 6.61
N VAL A 22 66.27 -41.03 6.80
CA VAL A 22 66.54 -39.66 7.28
C VAL A 22 66.04 -38.64 6.26
N THR A 23 66.35 -38.84 4.97
CA THR A 23 65.89 -37.95 3.89
C THR A 23 64.37 -37.92 3.77
N ARG A 24 63.71 -39.07 3.94
CA ARG A 24 62.24 -39.20 3.90
C ARG A 24 61.58 -38.59 5.13
N LYS A 25 62.18 -38.73 6.32
CA LYS A 25 61.74 -38.10 7.57
C LYS A 25 61.89 -36.57 7.52
N GLU A 26 62.99 -36.06 6.97
CA GLU A 26 63.19 -34.61 6.77
C GLU A 26 62.22 -34.03 5.72
N LYS A 27 61.99 -34.76 4.61
CA LYS A 27 60.97 -34.39 3.61
C LYS A 27 59.56 -34.34 4.22
N LEU A 28 59.18 -35.33 5.04
CA LEU A 28 57.88 -35.35 5.73
C LEU A 28 57.74 -34.21 6.74
N THR A 29 58.81 -33.89 7.47
CA THR A 29 58.82 -32.79 8.45
C THR A 29 58.72 -31.42 7.78
N ARG A 30 59.36 -31.21 6.61
CA ARG A 30 59.17 -30.00 5.79
C ARG A 30 57.77 -29.90 5.18
N LYS A 31 57.21 -31.00 4.66
CA LYS A 31 55.85 -31.04 4.08
C LYS A 31 54.77 -30.73 5.13
N ASN A 32 54.94 -31.22 6.36
CA ASN A 32 54.01 -30.97 7.47
C ASN A 32 54.12 -29.54 8.03
N LYS A 33 55.32 -28.93 8.07
CA LYS A 33 55.48 -27.51 8.44
C LYS A 33 54.74 -26.58 7.47
N TYR A 34 54.88 -26.81 6.16
CA TYR A 34 54.18 -26.02 5.14
C TYR A 34 52.66 -26.19 5.20
N LYS A 35 52.14 -27.42 5.40
CA LYS A 35 50.70 -27.63 5.63
C LYS A 35 50.21 -26.93 6.90
N SER A 36 50.97 -26.94 8.00
CA SER A 36 50.57 -26.23 9.23
C SER A 36 50.55 -24.70 9.07
N LEU A 37 51.45 -24.15 8.23
CA LEU A 37 51.48 -22.71 7.96
C LEU A 37 50.25 -22.30 7.14
N TRP A 38 49.94 -23.04 6.08
CA TRP A 38 48.77 -22.78 5.23
C TRP A 38 47.44 -22.96 5.98
N ILE A 39 47.33 -23.97 6.86
CA ILE A 39 46.16 -24.15 7.71
C ILE A 39 46.03 -22.99 8.70
N ARG A 40 47.13 -22.47 9.25
CA ARG A 40 47.11 -21.29 10.14
C ARG A 40 46.71 -20.02 9.41
N PHE A 41 47.20 -19.79 8.18
CA PHE A 41 46.78 -18.65 7.36
C PHE A 41 45.32 -18.79 6.89
N GLY A 42 44.88 -19.99 6.51
CA GLY A 42 43.48 -20.26 6.17
C GLY A 42 42.54 -20.07 7.36
N ALA A 43 42.92 -20.53 8.54
CA ALA A 43 42.17 -20.29 9.77
C ALA A 43 42.15 -18.81 10.15
N ALA A 44 43.27 -18.09 10.04
CA ALA A 44 43.32 -16.66 10.30
C ALA A 44 42.46 -15.86 9.30
N ALA A 45 42.47 -16.23 8.00
CA ALA A 45 41.61 -15.61 6.99
C ALA A 45 40.12 -15.92 7.24
N ALA A 46 39.78 -17.14 7.64
CA ALA A 46 38.41 -17.50 8.02
C ALA A 46 37.94 -16.76 9.29
N CYS A 47 38.80 -16.64 10.31
CA CYS A 47 38.52 -15.85 11.50
C CYS A 47 38.38 -14.36 11.16
N MET A 48 39.23 -13.83 10.28
CA MET A 48 39.14 -12.43 9.84
C MET A 48 37.89 -12.18 9.00
N ALA A 49 37.49 -13.12 8.14
CA ALA A 49 36.24 -13.07 7.39
C ALA A 49 35.02 -13.15 8.33
N LEU A 50 35.08 -13.98 9.38
CA LEU A 50 34.05 -14.02 10.43
C LEU A 50 34.00 -12.73 11.24
N VAL A 51 35.14 -12.17 11.63
CA VAL A 51 35.19 -10.89 12.35
C VAL A 51 34.69 -9.75 11.47
N ILE A 52 35.10 -9.70 10.20
CA ILE A 52 34.58 -8.72 9.24
C ILE A 52 33.08 -8.94 9.05
N GLY A 53 32.61 -10.18 8.90
CA GLY A 53 31.19 -10.51 8.80
C GLY A 53 30.39 -10.09 10.03
N VAL A 54 30.93 -10.31 11.23
CA VAL A 54 30.31 -9.88 12.50
C VAL A 54 30.33 -8.37 12.65
N VAL A 55 31.41 -7.69 12.27
CA VAL A 55 31.52 -6.22 12.31
C VAL A 55 30.59 -5.59 11.27
N PHE A 56 30.47 -6.17 10.07
CA PHE A 56 29.57 -5.72 9.02
C PHE A 56 28.11 -5.95 9.42
N ALA A 57 27.79 -7.13 9.97
CA ALA A 57 26.47 -7.41 10.56
C ALA A 57 26.16 -6.50 11.74
N TYR A 58 27.13 -6.22 12.61
CA TYR A 58 26.97 -5.32 13.76
C TYR A 58 26.73 -3.87 13.32
N ASN A 59 27.49 -3.36 12.35
CA ASN A 59 27.32 -2.01 11.83
C ASN A 59 26.00 -1.87 11.04
N ASN A 60 25.61 -2.89 10.26
CA ASN A 60 24.32 -2.93 9.58
C ASN A 60 23.14 -3.12 10.54
N SER A 61 23.37 -3.65 11.75
CA SER A 61 22.33 -3.83 12.76
C SER A 61 21.96 -2.56 13.52
N LYS A 62 22.75 -1.48 13.38
CA LYS A 62 22.47 -0.20 14.04
C LYS A 62 21.33 0.50 13.32
N ILE A 63 20.20 0.56 14.01
CA ILE A 63 19.05 1.37 13.62
C ILE A 63 19.49 2.84 13.54
N PRO A 64 19.16 3.55 12.45
CA PRO A 64 19.40 4.99 12.37
C PRO A 64 18.73 5.75 13.53
N VAL A 65 19.34 6.84 13.97
CA VAL A 65 18.84 7.69 15.07
C VAL A 65 18.79 9.13 14.61
N TRP A 66 17.63 9.76 14.74
CA TRP A 66 17.36 11.12 14.28
C TRP A 66 16.73 11.95 15.39
N ASP A 67 17.53 12.42 16.36
CA ASP A 67 17.00 13.12 17.55
C ASP A 67 16.31 14.46 17.24
N ASN A 68 16.69 15.10 16.12
CA ASN A 68 16.15 16.38 15.68
C ASN A 68 15.02 16.26 14.65
N ALA A 69 14.49 15.04 14.42
CA ALA A 69 13.42 14.83 13.47
C ALA A 69 12.13 15.60 13.85
N GLN A 70 11.44 16.09 12.82
CA GLN A 70 10.20 16.84 12.94
C GLN A 70 9.08 16.01 13.59
N PHE A 71 9.00 14.72 13.24
CA PHE A 71 7.97 13.81 13.72
C PHE A 71 8.53 12.74 14.66
N SER A 72 7.71 12.30 15.62
CA SER A 72 8.00 11.16 16.47
C SER A 72 7.33 9.89 15.94
N ALA A 73 7.90 8.72 16.20
CA ALA A 73 7.30 7.46 15.80
C ALA A 73 5.92 7.22 16.45
N SER A 74 5.71 7.75 17.66
CA SER A 74 4.40 7.74 18.30
C SER A 74 3.35 8.50 17.50
N TYR A 75 3.69 9.70 17.01
CA TYR A 75 2.80 10.49 16.16
C TYR A 75 2.50 9.78 14.84
N ILE A 76 3.54 9.20 14.21
CA ILE A 76 3.37 8.40 13.00
C ILE A 76 2.41 7.22 13.23
N GLY A 77 2.53 6.54 14.37
CA GLY A 77 1.61 5.47 14.75
C GLY A 77 0.15 5.92 14.83
N GLU A 78 -0.13 7.15 15.29
CA GLU A 78 -1.50 7.69 15.32
C GLU A 78 -2.13 7.85 13.94
N LEU A 79 -1.32 8.09 12.89
CA LEU A 79 -1.82 8.20 11.52
C LEU A 79 -2.53 6.93 11.07
N PHE A 80 -2.12 5.76 11.57
CA PHE A 80 -2.71 4.46 11.26
C PHE A 80 -3.90 4.09 12.15
N GLY A 81 -4.41 5.03 12.97
CA GLY A 81 -5.55 4.79 13.87
C GLY A 81 -5.19 4.00 15.15
N VAL A 82 -3.91 3.96 15.52
CA VAL A 82 -3.39 3.08 16.58
C VAL A 82 -3.69 3.59 18.00
N LYS A 83 -4.59 4.57 18.19
CA LYS A 83 -4.87 5.15 19.52
C LYS A 83 -5.26 4.11 20.58
N ASP A 84 -5.95 3.04 20.18
CA ASP A 84 -6.39 1.95 21.06
C ASP A 84 -5.94 0.54 20.59
N SER A 85 -4.92 0.49 19.73
CA SER A 85 -4.56 -0.71 18.97
C SER A 85 -3.22 -1.29 19.39
N TYR A 86 -3.20 -2.59 19.74
CA TYR A 86 -2.02 -3.37 20.11
C TYR A 86 -1.09 -3.61 18.90
N GLY A 87 -0.38 -2.57 18.43
CA GLY A 87 0.43 -2.59 17.22
C GLY A 87 1.71 -3.43 17.36
N ALA A 88 1.65 -4.71 17.02
CA ALA A 88 2.83 -5.56 16.94
C ALA A 88 3.75 -5.14 15.78
N THR A 89 5.05 -5.26 16.02
CA THR A 89 6.23 -4.93 15.19
C THR A 89 6.42 -5.87 13.98
N SER A 90 5.35 -6.08 13.22
CA SER A 90 5.31 -6.92 12.01
C SER A 90 3.96 -6.77 11.30
N SER A 91 3.35 -5.59 11.40
CA SER A 91 2.01 -5.37 10.86
C SER A 91 2.09 -5.19 9.34
N TYR A 92 1.12 -5.76 8.60
CA TYR A 92 0.99 -5.60 7.16
C TYR A 92 -0.47 -5.68 6.71
N THR A 93 -0.76 -5.08 5.57
CA THR A 93 -2.02 -5.25 4.84
C THR A 93 -1.84 -6.32 3.78
N LYS A 94 -2.84 -7.20 3.62
CA LYS A 94 -2.87 -8.14 2.50
C LYS A 94 -3.36 -7.43 1.25
N VAL A 95 -2.58 -7.49 0.18
CA VAL A 95 -2.93 -7.03 -1.17
C VAL A 95 -3.08 -8.26 -2.05
N TYR A 96 -4.16 -8.31 -2.81
CA TYR A 96 -4.46 -9.42 -3.72
C TYR A 96 -4.32 -8.91 -5.14
N VAL A 97 -3.67 -9.67 -6.01
CA VAL A 97 -3.55 -9.38 -7.45
C VAL A 97 -3.51 -10.68 -8.24
N PRO A 98 -4.05 -10.74 -9.47
CA PRO A 98 -4.01 -11.96 -10.28
C PRO A 98 -2.57 -12.34 -10.70
N SER A 99 -1.73 -11.34 -10.97
CA SER A 99 -0.31 -11.47 -11.30
C SER A 99 0.43 -10.20 -10.86
N ASP A 100 1.76 -10.27 -10.88
CA ASP A 100 2.63 -9.22 -10.37
C ASP A 100 2.51 -7.90 -11.17
N GLU A 101 2.06 -7.98 -12.44
CA GLU A 101 1.83 -6.81 -13.31
C GLU A 101 0.66 -5.92 -12.86
N TYR A 102 -0.27 -6.46 -12.07
CA TYR A 102 -1.42 -5.71 -11.52
C TYR A 102 -1.13 -5.13 -10.13
N LEU A 103 0.10 -5.29 -9.62
CA LEU A 103 0.49 -4.69 -8.36
C LEU A 103 0.74 -3.19 -8.55
N TYR A 104 -0.18 -2.38 -8.03
CA TYR A 104 -0.07 -0.92 -8.10
C TYR A 104 1.06 -0.42 -7.19
N ILE A 105 2.15 0.05 -7.80
CA ILE A 105 3.34 0.55 -7.12
C ILE A 105 3.65 1.94 -7.66
N ASN A 106 3.49 2.96 -6.82
CA ASN A 106 3.93 4.31 -7.13
C ASN A 106 5.45 4.41 -7.12
N GLU A 107 6.00 5.15 -8.08
CA GLU A 107 7.43 5.43 -8.19
C GLU A 107 7.95 6.23 -6.98
N ILE A 108 9.16 5.91 -6.55
CA ILE A 108 9.86 6.66 -5.50
C ILE A 108 10.38 7.97 -6.11
N PRO A 109 10.02 9.15 -5.55
CA PRO A 109 10.51 10.42 -6.07
C PRO A 109 12.04 10.54 -6.02
N ASP A 110 12.64 11.07 -7.09
CA ASP A 110 14.08 11.34 -7.19
C ASP A 110 14.55 12.54 -6.33
N THR A 111 13.65 13.19 -5.59
CA THR A 111 13.97 14.37 -4.79
C THR A 111 14.65 14.01 -3.46
N GLU A 112 15.57 14.86 -3.00
CA GLU A 112 16.19 14.71 -1.67
C GLU A 112 15.24 15.13 -0.54
N TYR A 113 14.32 16.04 -0.83
CA TYR A 113 13.34 16.56 0.12
C TYR A 113 11.93 16.20 -0.33
N LEU A 114 11.12 15.77 0.64
CA LEU A 114 9.74 15.37 0.45
C LEU A 114 8.81 16.38 1.13
N GLY A 115 7.75 16.78 0.44
CA GLY A 115 6.76 17.70 0.98
C GLY A 115 5.98 17.04 2.11
N ILE A 116 5.72 17.80 3.18
CA ILE A 116 4.76 17.46 4.22
C ILE A 116 3.50 18.27 3.96
N TYR A 117 2.37 17.58 3.84
CA TYR A 117 1.09 18.22 3.54
C TYR A 117 0.23 18.31 4.78
N LYS A 118 -0.55 19.38 4.91
CA LYS A 118 -1.54 19.55 5.97
C LYS A 118 -2.89 19.87 5.38
N GLY A 119 -3.89 19.06 5.76
CA GLY A 119 -5.27 19.36 5.43
C GLY A 119 -5.73 20.60 6.18
N GLN A 120 -6.20 21.58 5.44
CA GLN A 120 -6.86 22.75 5.99
C GLN A 120 -8.34 22.44 6.17
N ASN A 121 -8.91 22.86 7.30
CA ASN A 121 -10.34 22.79 7.53
C ASN A 121 -11.05 23.94 6.81
N LEU A 122 -10.94 23.94 5.47
CA LEU A 122 -11.66 24.89 4.63
C LEU A 122 -13.08 24.38 4.45
N LYS A 123 -14.03 25.22 4.84
CA LYS A 123 -15.46 24.97 4.79
C LYS A 123 -16.13 26.17 4.15
N LYS A 124 -17.19 25.91 3.40
CA LYS A 124 -18.09 26.91 2.86
C LYS A 124 -19.48 26.62 3.41
N ASP A 125 -20.15 27.64 3.94
CA ASP A 125 -21.53 27.50 4.42
C ASP A 125 -22.42 26.89 3.34
N LEU A 126 -23.42 26.11 3.76
CA LEU A 126 -24.38 25.53 2.84
C LEU A 126 -25.14 26.66 2.11
N ASP A 127 -25.34 26.48 0.81
CA ASP A 127 -25.97 27.44 -0.08
C ASP A 127 -26.90 26.68 -1.05
N GLU A 128 -28.21 26.79 -0.79
CA GLU A 128 -29.26 26.20 -1.63
C GLU A 128 -29.22 26.73 -3.06
N ASN A 129 -28.91 28.01 -3.26
CA ASN A 129 -28.85 28.60 -4.60
C ASN A 129 -27.66 28.04 -5.37
N GLU A 130 -26.52 27.85 -4.71
CA GLU A 130 -25.37 27.18 -5.30
C GLU A 130 -25.68 25.73 -5.68
N LEU A 131 -26.34 24.96 -4.80
CA LEU A 131 -26.75 23.58 -5.11
C LEU A 131 -27.76 23.55 -6.26
N ARG A 132 -28.70 24.48 -6.28
CA ARG A 132 -29.69 24.62 -7.37
C ARG A 132 -29.02 24.94 -8.70
N GLN A 133 -28.08 25.88 -8.73
CA GLN A 133 -27.31 26.20 -9.93
C GLN A 133 -26.46 25.03 -10.41
N PHE A 134 -25.79 24.33 -9.49
CA PHE A 134 -25.03 23.12 -9.81
C PHE A 134 -25.93 22.06 -10.45
N SER A 135 -27.12 21.82 -9.90
CA SER A 135 -28.07 20.82 -10.39
C SER A 135 -28.64 21.20 -11.76
N ASN A 136 -29.10 22.45 -11.89
CA ASN A 136 -29.68 22.96 -13.15
C ASN A 136 -28.67 22.98 -14.30
N ALA A 137 -27.37 23.00 -14.01
CA ALA A 137 -26.34 22.97 -15.05
C ALA A 137 -26.30 21.66 -15.85
N PHE A 138 -26.78 20.54 -15.28
CA PHE A 138 -26.73 19.23 -15.93
C PHE A 138 -28.07 18.49 -16.00
N PHE A 139 -29.12 18.96 -15.31
CA PHE A 139 -30.42 18.26 -15.29
C PHE A 139 -31.07 18.13 -16.68
N GLU A 140 -31.10 19.20 -17.47
CA GLU A 140 -31.67 19.15 -18.82
C GLU A 140 -30.87 18.22 -19.76
N PRO A 141 -29.53 18.36 -19.90
CA PRO A 141 -28.73 17.41 -20.67
C PRO A 141 -28.86 15.96 -20.19
N LEU A 142 -28.87 15.73 -18.87
CA LEU A 142 -29.00 14.40 -18.29
C LEU A 142 -30.36 13.78 -18.62
N ALA A 143 -31.46 14.52 -18.42
CA ALA A 143 -32.80 14.04 -18.75
C ALA A 143 -32.93 13.70 -20.24
N SER A 144 -32.41 14.56 -21.12
CA SER A 144 -32.35 14.29 -22.56
C SER A 144 -31.60 13.00 -22.86
N SER A 145 -30.44 12.78 -22.22
CA SER A 145 -29.62 11.60 -22.46
C SER A 145 -30.23 10.30 -21.94
N LEU A 146 -30.97 10.40 -20.84
CA LEU A 146 -31.73 9.29 -20.26
C LEU A 146 -33.08 9.06 -20.96
N GLY A 147 -33.47 9.94 -21.90
CA GLY A 147 -34.73 9.84 -22.63
C GLY A 147 -35.97 10.12 -21.76
N CYS A 148 -35.85 11.01 -20.77
CA CYS A 148 -36.94 11.39 -19.87
C CYS A 148 -37.07 12.92 -19.73
N ASP A 149 -38.12 13.36 -19.02
CA ASP A 149 -38.25 14.75 -18.62
C ASP A 149 -37.47 15.03 -17.32
N VAL A 150 -37.12 16.30 -17.09
CA VAL A 150 -36.54 16.73 -15.81
C VAL A 150 -37.64 16.63 -14.73
N PRO A 151 -37.44 15.83 -13.67
CA PRO A 151 -38.43 15.71 -12.61
C PRO A 151 -38.54 17.03 -11.81
N GLU A 152 -39.72 17.28 -11.24
CA GLU A 152 -39.83 18.26 -10.17
C GLU A 152 -38.99 17.81 -8.97
N TYR A 153 -38.28 18.74 -8.36
CA TYR A 153 -37.38 18.45 -7.26
C TYR A 153 -37.43 19.53 -6.18
N GLU A 154 -37.13 19.11 -4.96
CA GLU A 154 -36.99 19.97 -3.80
C GLU A 154 -35.60 19.78 -3.18
N ILE A 155 -35.07 20.84 -2.58
CA ILE A 155 -33.83 20.76 -1.81
C ILE A 155 -34.21 20.45 -0.36
N LYS A 156 -33.55 19.45 0.22
CA LYS A 156 -33.79 18.97 1.58
C LYS A 156 -32.53 19.06 2.42
N ASP A 157 -32.71 19.35 3.69
CA ASP A 157 -31.68 19.14 4.70
C ASP A 157 -31.39 17.65 4.86
N ARG A 158 -30.11 17.30 4.82
CA ARG A 158 -29.63 15.94 5.01
C ARG A 158 -29.25 15.74 6.47
N VAL A 159 -30.05 14.97 7.18
CA VAL A 159 -29.85 14.66 8.61
C VAL A 159 -28.54 13.88 8.84
N PHE A 160 -28.16 13.01 7.91
CA PHE A 160 -26.87 12.30 7.96
C PHE A 160 -25.80 13.06 7.17
N ARG A 161 -24.68 13.39 7.83
CA ARG A 161 -23.50 14.12 7.30
C ARG A 161 -23.68 15.62 7.02
N GLU A 162 -24.67 16.27 7.66
CA GLU A 162 -24.88 17.73 7.67
C GLU A 162 -24.67 18.40 6.30
N GLY A 163 -25.73 18.43 5.48
CA GLY A 163 -25.65 18.98 4.13
C GLY A 163 -27.01 19.24 3.50
N LEU A 164 -27.01 19.64 2.23
CA LEU A 164 -28.22 19.77 1.41
C LEU A 164 -28.26 18.62 0.40
N SER A 165 -29.46 18.23 -0.01
CA SER A 165 -29.66 17.13 -0.96
C SER A 165 -30.86 17.34 -1.86
N ILE A 166 -30.78 16.75 -3.06
CA ILE A 166 -31.88 16.57 -4.00
C ILE A 166 -31.90 15.10 -4.36
N ASP A 167 -32.99 14.43 -4.03
CA ASP A 167 -33.23 13.03 -4.38
C ASP A 167 -34.30 13.02 -5.47
N SER A 168 -33.94 12.60 -6.68
CA SER A 168 -34.82 12.69 -7.85
C SER A 168 -34.78 11.44 -8.70
N LYS A 169 -35.90 11.14 -9.35
CA LYS A 169 -36.02 10.01 -10.29
C LYS A 169 -36.07 10.53 -11.73
N PHE A 170 -35.04 10.22 -12.49
CA PHE A 170 -34.96 10.52 -13.92
C PHE A 170 -35.36 9.24 -14.67
N GLY A 171 -36.66 9.11 -14.99
CA GLY A 171 -37.21 7.85 -15.48
C GLY A 171 -37.04 6.74 -14.44
N GLU A 172 -36.18 5.76 -14.76
CA GLU A 172 -35.88 4.60 -13.90
C GLU A 172 -34.62 4.79 -13.05
N TYR A 173 -33.89 5.89 -13.23
CA TYR A 173 -32.62 6.14 -12.56
C TYR A 173 -32.80 7.02 -11.33
N SER A 174 -32.10 6.68 -10.25
CA SER A 174 -32.06 7.49 -9.03
C SER A 174 -30.86 8.43 -9.10
N VAL A 175 -31.13 9.74 -9.12
CA VAL A 175 -30.13 10.80 -9.16
C VAL A 175 -30.11 11.49 -7.81
N PHE A 176 -28.97 11.42 -7.14
CA PHE A 176 -28.73 12.02 -5.83
C PHE A 176 -27.75 13.18 -6.00
N VAL A 177 -28.24 14.41 -5.88
CA VAL A 177 -27.38 15.59 -5.82
C VAL A 177 -27.20 15.96 -4.37
N THR A 178 -25.96 16.21 -3.96
CA THR A 178 -25.63 16.54 -2.57
C THR A 178 -24.69 17.72 -2.52
N GLN A 179 -24.82 18.49 -1.45
CA GLN A 179 -23.87 19.52 -1.05
C GLN A 179 -23.47 19.26 0.38
N ASN A 180 -22.17 19.34 0.64
CA ASN A 180 -21.65 19.57 1.98
C ASN A 180 -20.74 20.81 1.94
N GLU A 181 -20.08 21.11 3.05
CA GLU A 181 -19.21 22.28 3.18
C GLU A 181 -17.99 22.30 2.23
N ARG A 182 -17.72 21.22 1.51
CA ARG A 182 -16.50 21.04 0.70
C ARG A 182 -16.77 20.79 -0.77
N TYR A 183 -17.84 20.10 -1.11
CA TYR A 183 -18.16 19.73 -2.48
C TYR A 183 -19.66 19.74 -2.74
N ASN A 184 -20.00 20.01 -3.99
CA ASN A 184 -21.24 19.55 -4.61
C ASN A 184 -20.92 18.23 -5.31
N SER A 185 -21.87 17.30 -5.32
CA SER A 185 -21.71 16.05 -6.05
C SER A 185 -23.03 15.55 -6.58
N VAL A 186 -22.99 14.82 -7.69
CA VAL A 186 -24.13 14.04 -8.19
C VAL A 186 -23.73 12.58 -8.29
N SER A 187 -24.62 11.69 -7.85
CA SER A 187 -24.54 10.24 -8.06
C SER A 187 -25.72 9.78 -8.89
N ILE A 188 -25.44 9.11 -9.99
CA ILE A 188 -26.43 8.46 -10.84
C ILE A 188 -26.34 6.97 -10.55
N ASN A 189 -27.39 6.43 -9.92
CA ASN A 189 -27.46 5.04 -9.50
C ASN A 189 -28.61 4.34 -10.22
N ASN A 190 -28.44 3.03 -10.44
CA ASN A 190 -29.58 2.17 -10.66
C ASN A 190 -30.03 1.52 -9.34
N PHE A 191 -31.17 1.94 -8.80
CA PHE A 191 -31.68 1.42 -7.52
C PHE A 191 -32.48 0.12 -7.67
N ASP A 192 -32.89 -0.24 -8.89
CA ASP A 192 -33.73 -1.43 -9.12
C ASP A 192 -32.90 -2.70 -9.39
N GLY A 193 -31.57 -2.63 -9.33
CA GLY A 193 -30.63 -3.77 -9.40
C GLY A 193 -30.71 -4.63 -10.68
N LYS A 194 -31.59 -4.29 -11.63
CA LYS A 194 -31.99 -5.15 -12.75
C LYS A 194 -31.80 -4.52 -14.12
N ARG A 195 -31.20 -3.33 -14.20
CA ARG A 195 -31.05 -2.57 -15.46
C ARG A 195 -29.65 -1.95 -15.57
N ASN A 196 -29.24 -1.63 -16.78
CA ASN A 196 -27.94 -0.99 -17.01
C ASN A 196 -28.14 0.53 -16.98
N ILE A 197 -27.14 1.32 -16.59
CA ILE A 197 -27.19 2.75 -16.89
C ILE A 197 -26.96 2.91 -18.39
N ILE A 198 -27.94 3.53 -19.05
CA ILE A 198 -27.95 3.76 -20.50
C ILE A 198 -27.91 5.27 -20.75
N LEU A 199 -26.86 5.75 -21.42
CA LEU A 199 -26.72 7.15 -21.84
C LEU A 199 -26.78 7.24 -23.38
N ASP A 200 -27.77 7.97 -23.89
CA ASP A 200 -28.08 8.07 -25.33
C ASP A 200 -28.20 6.71 -26.03
N GLY A 201 -28.87 5.76 -25.37
CA GLY A 201 -29.06 4.40 -25.89
C GLY A 201 -27.84 3.48 -25.80
N GLU A 202 -26.71 3.96 -25.25
CA GLU A 202 -25.52 3.14 -25.02
C GLU A 202 -25.44 2.64 -23.58
N ILE A 203 -25.30 1.32 -23.43
CA ILE A 203 -25.02 0.67 -22.15
C ILE A 203 -23.58 0.97 -21.75
N ILE A 204 -23.40 1.48 -20.53
CA ILE A 204 -22.06 1.68 -19.97
C ILE A 204 -21.58 0.37 -19.36
N GLN A 205 -20.51 -0.16 -19.92
CA GLN A 205 -19.92 -1.43 -19.53
C GLN A 205 -18.40 -1.39 -19.75
N ALA A 206 -17.67 -2.20 -18.99
CA ALA A 206 -16.23 -2.34 -19.13
C ALA A 206 -15.83 -3.81 -19.14
N ASP A 207 -15.01 -4.22 -20.09
CA ASP A 207 -14.41 -5.57 -20.07
C ASP A 207 -13.19 -5.55 -19.17
N GLN A 208 -13.31 -6.17 -18.00
CA GLN A 208 -12.27 -6.13 -16.97
C GLN A 208 -10.99 -6.89 -17.37
N ARG A 209 -11.02 -7.68 -18.45
CA ARG A 209 -9.87 -8.44 -18.96
C ARG A 209 -8.93 -7.61 -19.82
N LEU A 210 -9.39 -6.45 -20.28
CA LEU A 210 -8.60 -5.53 -21.11
C LEU A 210 -7.54 -4.80 -20.28
N SER A 211 -6.50 -4.28 -20.93
CA SER A 211 -5.53 -3.38 -20.30
C SER A 211 -6.18 -2.08 -19.85
N ASP A 212 -5.53 -1.32 -18.98
CA ASP A 212 -6.07 -0.04 -18.51
C ASP A 212 -6.23 0.97 -19.66
N GLU A 213 -5.29 1.01 -20.63
CA GLU A 213 -5.43 1.87 -21.81
C GLU A 213 -6.58 1.43 -22.72
N GLU A 214 -6.80 0.11 -22.85
CA GLU A 214 -7.89 -0.44 -23.64
C GLU A 214 -9.25 -0.16 -23.00
N ILE A 215 -9.36 -0.26 -21.67
CA ILE A 215 -10.57 0.12 -20.92
C ILE A 215 -10.87 1.60 -21.13
N ILE A 216 -9.90 2.48 -20.90
CA ILE A 216 -10.07 3.94 -21.07
C ILE A 216 -10.53 4.26 -22.49
N LYS A 217 -9.88 3.66 -23.50
CA LYS A 217 -10.23 3.85 -24.91
C LYS A 217 -11.64 3.35 -25.24
N SER A 218 -12.04 2.21 -24.68
CA SER A 218 -13.38 1.64 -24.90
C SER A 218 -14.49 2.55 -24.37
N LEU A 219 -14.19 3.33 -23.32
CA LEU A 219 -15.12 4.25 -22.67
C LEU A 219 -15.08 5.68 -23.25
N GLU A 220 -14.30 5.95 -24.29
CA GLU A 220 -14.15 7.30 -24.85
C GLU A 220 -15.48 7.94 -25.35
N PRO A 221 -16.40 7.20 -26.01
CA PRO A 221 -17.72 7.76 -26.33
C PRO A 221 -18.52 8.16 -25.09
N ILE A 222 -18.50 7.32 -24.05
CA ILE A 222 -19.18 7.57 -22.78
C ILE A 222 -18.55 8.77 -22.05
N LYS A 223 -17.22 8.86 -22.02
CA LYS A 223 -16.48 10.01 -21.48
C LYS A 223 -16.95 11.31 -22.11
N ASN A 224 -17.00 11.37 -23.44
CA ASN A 224 -17.39 12.59 -24.16
C ASN A 224 -18.83 12.99 -23.86
N LYS A 225 -19.76 12.03 -23.79
CA LYS A 225 -21.15 12.28 -23.38
C LYS A 225 -21.26 12.79 -21.95
N LEU A 226 -20.54 12.18 -21.00
CA LEU A 226 -20.52 12.63 -19.62
C LEU A 226 -19.97 14.05 -19.48
N PHE A 227 -18.92 14.37 -20.24
CA PHE A 227 -18.34 15.72 -20.28
C PHE A 227 -19.32 16.75 -20.82
N GLU A 228 -20.07 16.41 -21.86
CA GLU A 228 -21.14 17.25 -22.40
C GLU A 228 -22.28 17.44 -21.39
N ILE A 229 -22.79 16.35 -20.81
CA ILE A 229 -23.91 16.37 -19.85
C ILE A 229 -23.55 17.22 -18.61
N LEU A 230 -22.35 17.02 -18.07
CA LEU A 230 -21.92 17.66 -16.83
C LEU A 230 -21.25 19.03 -17.06
N GLY A 231 -21.02 19.42 -18.31
CA GLY A 231 -20.37 20.68 -18.67
C GLY A 231 -18.93 20.79 -18.18
N VAL A 232 -18.17 19.69 -18.24
CA VAL A 232 -16.78 19.60 -17.77
C VAL A 232 -15.87 18.98 -18.81
N SER A 233 -14.56 19.11 -18.63
CA SER A 233 -13.56 18.40 -19.41
C SER A 233 -12.37 18.09 -18.51
N PHE A 234 -11.90 16.85 -18.55
CA PHE A 234 -10.71 16.39 -17.84
C PHE A 234 -9.68 15.85 -18.83
N SER A 235 -8.41 16.13 -18.56
CA SER A 235 -7.29 15.77 -19.42
C SER A 235 -6.70 14.39 -19.13
N ASP A 236 -6.91 13.86 -17.92
CA ASP A 236 -6.34 12.61 -17.46
C ASP A 236 -7.42 11.59 -17.08
N ALA A 237 -7.03 10.31 -17.12
CA ALA A 237 -7.84 9.20 -16.67
C ALA A 237 -6.95 8.19 -15.94
N LYS A 238 -7.52 7.46 -14.98
CA LYS A 238 -6.89 6.29 -14.37
C LYS A 238 -7.91 5.18 -14.13
N VAL A 239 -7.42 3.96 -14.07
CA VAL A 239 -8.20 2.77 -13.76
C VAL A 239 -7.79 2.28 -12.37
N GLU A 240 -8.77 1.99 -11.53
CA GLU A 240 -8.60 1.46 -10.18
C GLU A 240 -9.16 0.05 -10.15
N ARG A 241 -8.32 -0.94 -9.82
CA ARG A 241 -8.70 -2.36 -9.75
C ARG A 241 -8.53 -2.86 -8.33
N TYR A 242 -9.60 -3.38 -7.77
CA TYR A 242 -9.55 -4.01 -6.46
C TYR A 242 -9.83 -5.50 -6.60
N TYR A 243 -8.88 -6.31 -6.18
CA TYR A 243 -9.04 -7.75 -6.05
C TYR A 243 -9.14 -8.15 -4.59
N ASN A 244 -9.76 -9.30 -4.33
CA ASN A 244 -9.83 -9.88 -2.99
C ASN A 244 -9.33 -11.34 -3.03
N GLY A 245 -9.32 -11.98 -1.86
CA GLY A 245 -8.85 -13.35 -1.70
C GLY A 245 -9.92 -14.44 -1.84
N TYR A 246 -11.15 -14.09 -2.19
CA TYR A 246 -12.30 -15.02 -2.13
C TYR A 246 -13.27 -14.93 -3.33
N SER A 247 -13.17 -13.92 -4.19
CA SER A 247 -13.97 -13.82 -5.42
C SER A 247 -13.32 -14.65 -6.52
N ASP A 248 -14.04 -15.64 -7.03
CA ASP A 248 -13.59 -16.46 -8.16
C ASP A 248 -13.77 -15.76 -9.53
N HIS A 249 -14.26 -14.52 -9.54
CA HIS A 249 -14.81 -13.87 -10.74
C HIS A 249 -14.06 -12.60 -11.19
N GLY A 250 -12.73 -12.56 -11.02
CA GLY A 250 -11.92 -11.43 -11.51
C GLY A 250 -11.82 -10.27 -10.52
N VAL A 251 -11.88 -9.04 -11.01
CA VAL A 251 -11.81 -7.81 -10.22
C VAL A 251 -13.08 -7.70 -9.37
N ASN A 252 -12.95 -7.41 -8.07
CA ASN A 252 -14.09 -7.18 -7.18
C ASN A 252 -14.74 -5.81 -7.40
N HIS A 253 -13.92 -4.79 -7.67
CA HIS A 253 -14.38 -3.45 -8.03
C HIS A 253 -13.45 -2.84 -9.06
N LEU A 254 -14.03 -2.29 -10.12
CA LEU A 254 -13.32 -1.56 -11.16
C LEU A 254 -13.82 -0.11 -11.17
N GLY A 255 -12.93 0.83 -10.94
CA GLY A 255 -13.20 2.26 -11.01
C GLY A 255 -12.49 2.90 -12.19
N ILE A 256 -13.15 3.79 -12.93
CA ILE A 256 -12.52 4.66 -13.91
C ILE A 256 -12.73 6.10 -13.47
N VAL A 257 -11.63 6.82 -13.28
CA VAL A 257 -11.67 8.20 -12.77
C VAL A 257 -11.10 9.16 -13.82
N PHE A 258 -11.94 10.09 -14.30
CA PHE A 258 -11.55 11.21 -15.14
C PHE A 258 -11.30 12.44 -14.29
N TYR A 259 -10.12 13.04 -14.42
CA TYR A 259 -9.66 14.13 -13.56
C TYR A 259 -8.51 14.91 -14.23
N ASP A 260 -8.07 16.00 -13.61
CA ASP A 260 -6.87 16.72 -14.04
C ASP A 260 -5.72 16.44 -13.09
N LYS A 261 -4.76 15.62 -13.51
CA LYS A 261 -3.57 15.27 -12.72
C LYS A 261 -2.78 16.52 -12.35
N SER A 262 -2.76 17.52 -13.23
CA SER A 262 -2.08 18.80 -13.00
C SER A 262 -2.75 19.71 -11.96
N SER A 263 -4.00 19.46 -11.57
CA SER A 263 -4.74 20.32 -10.62
C SER A 263 -4.17 20.29 -9.20
N HIS A 264 -3.43 19.25 -8.82
CA HIS A 264 -2.82 19.17 -7.49
C HIS A 264 -1.58 18.27 -7.48
N SER A 265 -0.51 18.66 -6.79
CA SER A 265 0.73 17.85 -6.72
C SER A 265 0.54 16.43 -6.15
N LEU A 266 -0.43 16.23 -5.25
CA LEU A 266 -0.75 14.90 -4.70
C LEU A 266 -1.41 13.96 -5.71
N ASN A 267 -2.01 14.48 -6.79
CA ASN A 267 -2.67 13.65 -7.81
C ASN A 267 -1.72 12.69 -8.55
N SER A 268 -0.40 12.93 -8.48
CA SER A 268 0.62 12.03 -9.03
C SER A 268 1.28 11.12 -7.98
N LEU A 269 0.96 11.29 -6.70
CA LEU A 269 1.68 10.68 -5.58
C LEU A 269 0.78 9.87 -4.63
N ASP A 270 -0.53 9.92 -4.82
CA ASP A 270 -1.54 9.29 -3.97
C ASP A 270 -2.61 8.67 -4.87
N GLU A 271 -3.20 7.57 -4.41
CA GLU A 271 -4.38 6.95 -5.02
C GLU A 271 -5.60 7.88 -4.91
N THR A 272 -5.70 8.72 -3.88
CA THR A 272 -6.82 9.67 -3.76
C THR A 272 -6.73 10.79 -4.82
N VAL A 273 -7.83 11.09 -5.52
CA VAL A 273 -7.93 12.26 -6.40
C VAL A 273 -8.26 13.54 -5.63
N TYR A 274 -7.38 14.53 -5.76
CA TYR A 274 -7.42 15.88 -5.17
C TYR A 274 -7.76 16.93 -6.23
N SER A 275 -8.82 16.71 -6.99
CA SER A 275 -9.39 17.67 -7.94
C SER A 275 -10.87 17.34 -8.16
N ASP A 276 -11.56 18.20 -8.90
CA ASP A 276 -12.83 17.79 -9.50
C ASP A 276 -12.61 16.52 -10.33
N CYS A 277 -13.58 15.63 -10.32
CA CYS A 277 -13.48 14.37 -11.04
C CYS A 277 -14.85 13.73 -11.30
N ILE A 278 -14.90 12.91 -12.35
CA ILE A 278 -15.97 11.94 -12.59
C ILE A 278 -15.41 10.55 -12.29
N SER A 279 -16.07 9.77 -11.43
CA SER A 279 -15.84 8.35 -11.25
C SER A 279 -16.96 7.53 -11.88
N ILE A 280 -16.59 6.48 -12.60
CA ILE A 280 -17.49 5.44 -13.10
C ILE A 280 -17.10 4.15 -12.37
N GLU A 281 -18.03 3.62 -11.59
CA GLU A 281 -17.79 2.48 -10.71
C GLU A 281 -18.52 1.25 -11.26
N PHE A 282 -17.80 0.13 -11.27
CA PHE A 282 -18.27 -1.18 -11.73
C PHE A 282 -18.04 -2.17 -10.59
N ASP A 283 -19.12 -2.53 -9.90
CA ASP A 283 -19.08 -3.49 -8.80
C ASP A 283 -19.27 -4.92 -9.33
N ASN A 284 -18.49 -5.85 -8.79
CA ASN A 284 -18.51 -7.26 -9.16
C ASN A 284 -18.52 -8.15 -7.90
N PHE A 285 -19.47 -7.87 -7.02
CA PHE A 285 -19.75 -8.65 -5.81
C PHE A 285 -21.25 -8.70 -5.55
N GLU A 286 -21.71 -9.79 -4.94
CA GLU A 286 -23.10 -9.96 -4.51
C GLU A 286 -23.43 -8.98 -3.38
N ASN A 287 -24.11 -7.88 -3.71
CA ASN A 287 -24.85 -7.07 -2.78
C ASN A 287 -26.28 -7.62 -2.57
N TYR A 288 -26.84 -8.26 -3.60
CA TYR A 288 -28.19 -8.83 -3.64
C TYR A 288 -28.22 -10.22 -4.26
N SER A 289 -29.29 -10.98 -3.99
CA SER A 289 -29.43 -12.39 -4.40
C SER A 289 -29.43 -12.64 -5.91
N ASP A 290 -29.64 -11.59 -6.71
CA ASP A 290 -29.79 -11.66 -8.16
C ASP A 290 -28.56 -11.07 -8.89
N ASP A 291 -27.51 -10.66 -8.16
CA ASP A 291 -26.33 -10.02 -8.75
C ASP A 291 -25.54 -11.05 -9.58
N ILE A 292 -25.28 -10.71 -10.84
CA ILE A 292 -24.50 -11.55 -11.74
C ILE A 292 -23.03 -11.15 -11.60
N ILE A 293 -22.27 -11.96 -10.87
CA ILE A 293 -20.82 -11.83 -10.85
C ILE A 293 -20.24 -12.34 -12.18
N SER A 294 -19.35 -11.57 -12.80
CA SER A 294 -18.83 -11.81 -14.16
C SER A 294 -17.31 -11.76 -14.14
N ASP A 295 -16.65 -12.68 -14.85
CA ASP A 295 -15.20 -12.68 -15.10
C ASP A 295 -14.81 -11.90 -16.39
N GLY A 296 -15.81 -11.34 -17.08
CA GLY A 296 -15.65 -10.62 -18.33
C GLY A 296 -16.17 -9.19 -18.25
N VAL A 297 -17.30 -8.94 -18.89
CA VAL A 297 -17.89 -7.61 -18.96
C VAL A 297 -18.63 -7.28 -17.67
N LEU A 298 -18.31 -6.12 -17.10
CA LEU A 298 -18.97 -5.52 -15.95
C LEU A 298 -19.90 -4.40 -16.41
N ILE A 299 -21.00 -4.23 -15.68
CA ILE A 299 -21.97 -3.16 -15.89
C ILE A 299 -21.75 -2.09 -14.82
N VAL A 300 -21.92 -0.82 -15.19
CA VAL A 300 -21.75 0.28 -14.24
C VAL A 300 -22.76 0.18 -13.08
N SER A 301 -22.28 0.34 -11.86
CA SER A 301 -23.10 0.45 -10.65
C SER A 301 -23.42 1.91 -10.33
N ASN A 302 -22.44 2.79 -10.49
CA ASN A 302 -22.56 4.20 -10.15
C ASN A 302 -21.75 5.09 -11.11
N ILE A 303 -22.31 6.25 -11.44
CA ILE A 303 -21.55 7.38 -11.98
C ILE A 303 -21.61 8.50 -10.97
N HIS A 304 -20.47 9.00 -10.55
CA HIS A 304 -20.39 10.06 -9.56
C HIS A 304 -19.49 11.20 -10.03
N TYR A 305 -20.05 12.41 -10.05
CA TYR A 305 -19.29 13.63 -10.30
C TYR A 305 -19.15 14.42 -9.02
N ARG A 306 -17.90 14.79 -8.69
CA ARG A 306 -17.55 15.62 -7.55
C ARG A 306 -16.96 16.95 -8.02
N LYS A 307 -17.55 18.05 -7.54
CA LYS A 307 -17.06 19.42 -7.74
C LYS A 307 -16.74 20.08 -6.41
N TYR A 308 -15.50 20.46 -6.20
CA TYR A 308 -15.09 21.17 -5.00
C TYR A 308 -15.70 22.59 -4.96
N ARG A 309 -16.21 22.95 -3.78
CA ARG A 309 -16.72 24.30 -3.44
C ARG A 309 -15.63 25.20 -2.85
N ILE A 310 -14.51 24.60 -2.51
CA ILE A 310 -13.31 25.23 -1.96
C ILE A 310 -12.15 25.07 -2.93
N ASP A 311 -11.20 25.98 -2.87
CA ASP A 311 -9.97 25.91 -3.64
C ASP A 311 -9.13 24.70 -3.20
N ILE A 312 -9.08 23.66 -4.04
CA ILE A 312 -8.44 22.38 -3.70
C ILE A 312 -6.94 22.53 -3.43
N SER A 313 -6.29 23.49 -4.09
CA SER A 313 -4.87 23.82 -3.88
C SER A 313 -4.60 24.34 -2.46
N LYS A 314 -5.62 24.90 -1.81
CA LYS A 314 -5.55 25.37 -0.42
C LYS A 314 -6.01 24.33 0.59
N LYS A 315 -6.70 23.28 0.15
CA LYS A 315 -7.15 22.20 1.03
C LYS A 315 -5.98 21.39 1.56
N TYR A 316 -4.98 21.11 0.74
CA TYR A 316 -3.78 20.35 1.13
C TYR A 316 -2.53 21.18 0.90
N LEU A 317 -2.20 22.02 1.87
CA LEU A 317 -1.03 22.88 1.80
C LEU A 317 0.22 22.11 2.15
N LYS A 318 1.26 22.24 1.32
CA LYS A 318 2.61 21.86 1.72
C LYS A 318 3.08 22.82 2.82
N ILE A 319 3.33 22.30 4.02
CA ILE A 319 3.70 23.08 5.21
C ILE A 319 5.18 22.97 5.57
N ALA A 320 5.86 21.96 5.09
CA ALA A 320 7.28 21.74 5.34
C ALA A 320 7.91 20.87 4.24
N ASP A 321 9.24 20.86 4.22
CA ASP A 321 10.06 19.89 3.51
C ASP A 321 10.82 19.07 4.53
N ALA A 322 10.75 17.75 4.41
CA ALA A 322 11.48 16.82 5.24
C ALA A 322 12.53 16.10 4.40
N LYS A 323 13.72 15.91 4.97
CA LYS A 323 14.79 15.17 4.29
C LYS A 323 14.36 13.71 4.11
N ARG A 324 14.50 13.21 2.88
CA ARG A 324 14.25 11.82 2.56
C ARG A 324 15.37 10.94 3.10
N ILE A 325 15.01 9.87 3.80
CA ILE A 325 15.99 8.84 4.18
C ILE A 325 16.24 7.92 2.99
N SER A 326 17.42 7.33 2.91
CA SER A 326 17.73 6.34 1.87
C SER A 326 16.89 5.07 2.04
N ILE A 327 16.71 4.32 0.94
CA ILE A 327 16.06 3.01 1.00
C ILE A 327 16.85 2.07 1.94
N GLU A 328 18.19 2.12 1.93
CA GLU A 328 19.02 1.32 2.83
C GLU A 328 18.75 1.62 4.32
N GLU A 329 18.50 2.88 4.66
CA GLU A 329 18.09 3.25 6.03
C GLU A 329 16.69 2.72 6.38
N ALA A 330 15.75 2.79 5.44
CA ALA A 330 14.41 2.23 5.61
C ALA A 330 14.45 0.70 5.76
N GLU A 331 15.30 0.01 4.99
CA GLU A 331 15.52 -1.44 5.07
C GLU A 331 16.06 -1.87 6.45
N LYS A 332 16.96 -1.08 7.05
CA LYS A 332 17.43 -1.34 8.43
C LYS A 332 16.30 -1.31 9.45
N LEU A 333 15.27 -0.48 9.23
CA LEU A 333 14.08 -0.44 10.06
C LEU A 333 13.14 -1.63 9.76
N LEU A 334 12.93 -1.92 8.48
CA LEU A 334 12.14 -3.04 7.96
C LEU A 334 12.61 -4.38 8.55
N TYR A 335 13.90 -4.71 8.43
CA TYR A 335 14.47 -5.97 8.90
C TYR A 335 14.50 -6.11 10.43
N LYS A 336 14.27 -5.02 11.17
CA LYS A 336 14.06 -5.04 12.63
C LYS A 336 12.59 -5.23 13.02
N GLY A 337 11.68 -5.27 12.04
CA GLY A 337 10.24 -5.28 12.25
C GLY A 337 9.69 -3.94 12.72
N TYR A 338 10.42 -2.84 12.54
CA TYR A 338 9.98 -1.51 12.95
C TYR A 338 9.18 -0.86 11.81
N VAL A 339 8.01 -1.43 11.57
CA VAL A 339 7.15 -1.10 10.44
C VAL A 339 5.72 -0.78 10.88
N PHE A 340 5.02 -0.01 10.06
CA PHE A 340 3.61 0.28 10.21
C PHE A 340 2.82 -0.55 9.19
N GLY A 341 1.70 -1.15 9.59
CA GLY A 341 1.05 -2.19 8.80
C GLY A 341 -0.27 -1.86 8.14
N GLY A 342 -0.64 -0.58 8.05
CA GLY A 342 -1.94 -0.17 7.53
C GLY A 342 -3.06 -0.14 8.58
N HIS A 343 -4.25 0.25 8.13
CA HIS A 343 -5.45 0.47 8.96
C HIS A 343 -6.26 -0.83 9.13
N ILE A 344 -5.74 -1.84 9.83
CA ILE A 344 -6.45 -3.10 10.07
C ILE A 344 -6.87 -3.21 11.55
N CYS A 345 -7.99 -3.89 11.80
CA CYS A 345 -8.45 -4.25 13.14
C CYS A 345 -7.30 -4.83 13.99
N PRO A 346 -7.05 -4.32 15.20
CA PRO A 346 -5.88 -4.72 16.01
C PRO A 346 -5.89 -6.20 16.41
N ILE A 347 -7.09 -6.77 16.56
CA ILE A 347 -7.28 -8.21 16.82
C ILE A 347 -6.91 -9.02 15.58
N CYS A 348 -7.30 -8.58 14.39
CA CYS A 348 -6.90 -9.24 13.15
C CYS A 348 -5.39 -9.19 12.96
N MET A 349 -4.74 -8.06 13.27
CA MET A 349 -3.28 -7.95 13.19
C MET A 349 -2.55 -8.83 14.20
N SER A 350 -3.08 -9.01 15.43
CA SER A 350 -2.46 -9.89 16.43
C SER A 350 -2.55 -11.37 16.07
N MET A 351 -3.55 -11.75 15.27
CA MET A 351 -3.75 -13.12 14.78
C MET A 351 -3.00 -13.41 13.48
N GLN A 352 -2.41 -12.41 12.82
CA GLN A 352 -1.68 -12.61 11.57
C GLN A 352 -0.33 -13.29 11.82
N ASP A 353 0.01 -14.22 10.93
CA ASP A 353 1.36 -14.77 10.85
C ASP A 353 2.35 -13.65 10.56
N LYS A 354 3.45 -13.64 11.30
CA LYS A 354 4.53 -12.67 11.10
C LYS A 354 5.21 -12.94 9.77
N VAL A 355 5.41 -11.88 9.00
CA VAL A 355 6.11 -11.93 7.73
C VAL A 355 7.53 -11.42 7.93
N ASP A 356 8.49 -12.20 7.46
CA ASP A 356 9.86 -11.75 7.28
C ASP A 356 9.98 -11.03 5.93
N PHE A 357 10.36 -9.75 5.99
CA PHE A 357 10.52 -8.90 4.83
C PHE A 357 11.95 -8.91 4.28
N GLU A 358 12.86 -9.73 4.81
CA GLU A 358 14.14 -9.98 4.15
C GLU A 358 13.92 -10.48 2.70
N GLY A 359 14.56 -9.81 1.75
CA GLY A 359 14.37 -10.05 0.31
C GLY A 359 12.92 -9.80 -0.15
N TYR A 360 12.32 -8.70 0.27
CA TYR A 360 11.03 -8.23 -0.26
C TYR A 360 11.05 -8.16 -1.81
N ASP A 361 9.89 -8.30 -2.43
CA ASP A 361 9.76 -8.42 -3.89
C ASP A 361 9.70 -7.05 -4.56
N TYR A 362 8.99 -6.09 -3.94
CA TYR A 362 8.82 -4.74 -4.50
C TYR A 362 8.86 -3.65 -3.43
N THR A 363 9.27 -2.45 -3.84
CA THR A 363 9.21 -1.21 -3.04
C THR A 363 8.54 -0.09 -3.82
N GLY A 364 7.74 0.73 -3.14
CA GLY A 364 7.03 1.88 -3.70
C GLY A 364 6.99 3.06 -2.75
N PHE A 365 6.14 4.04 -3.06
CA PHE A 365 6.03 5.28 -2.31
C PHE A 365 4.58 5.77 -2.16
N GLU A 366 4.15 6.11 -0.95
CA GLU A 366 2.78 6.57 -0.67
C GLU A 366 2.74 7.68 0.38
N TYR A 367 1.76 8.57 0.26
CA TYR A 367 1.38 9.48 1.34
C TYR A 367 0.30 8.86 2.22
N VAL A 368 0.58 8.73 3.52
CA VAL A 368 -0.43 8.32 4.52
C VAL A 368 -0.94 9.56 5.24
N PHE A 369 -2.26 9.68 5.31
CA PHE A 369 -2.94 10.79 5.97
C PHE A 369 -3.64 10.31 7.24
N GLY A 370 -3.31 10.93 8.37
CA GLY A 370 -4.10 10.75 9.58
C GLY A 370 -5.47 11.41 9.45
N TYR A 371 -6.49 10.86 10.11
CA TYR A 371 -7.83 11.46 10.12
C TYR A 371 -8.08 12.29 11.39
N ASP A 372 -8.58 13.50 11.21
CA ASP A 372 -9.18 14.31 12.27
C ASP A 372 -10.68 14.04 12.27
N TYR A 373 -11.15 13.17 13.17
CA TYR A 373 -12.57 12.88 13.29
C TYR A 373 -13.38 14.07 13.81
N GLU A 374 -12.76 14.96 14.60
CA GLU A 374 -13.46 16.14 15.15
C GLU A 374 -13.72 17.18 14.06
N ASN A 375 -12.78 17.33 13.13
CA ASN A 375 -12.87 18.29 12.02
C ASN A 375 -13.23 17.63 10.68
N ASP A 376 -13.55 16.34 10.71
CA ASP A 376 -13.81 15.48 9.55
C ASP A 376 -12.76 15.62 8.43
N CYS A 377 -11.48 15.89 8.74
CA CYS A 377 -10.46 16.25 7.74
C CYS A 377 -9.19 15.41 7.87
N LYS A 378 -8.49 15.17 6.76
CA LYS A 378 -7.14 14.56 6.79
C LYS A 378 -6.18 15.55 7.48
N LYS A 379 -5.52 15.19 8.59
CA LYS A 379 -4.62 16.08 9.37
C LYS A 379 -3.35 16.43 8.59
N GLU A 380 -2.46 15.47 8.47
CA GLU A 380 -1.14 15.63 7.86
C GLU A 380 -0.85 14.42 6.99
N GLY A 381 -0.37 14.69 5.78
CA GLY A 381 0.10 13.72 4.81
C GLY A 381 1.61 13.54 4.98
N ILE A 382 2.00 12.36 5.44
CA ILE A 382 3.40 11.99 5.66
C ILE A 382 3.80 10.96 4.60
N PRO A 383 4.99 11.08 3.98
CA PRO A 383 5.45 10.14 2.97
C PRO A 383 6.06 8.86 3.57
N PHE A 384 5.80 7.73 2.92
CA PHE A 384 6.29 6.40 3.30
C PHE A 384 6.86 5.66 2.11
N TYR A 385 7.88 4.85 2.36
CA TYR A 385 8.18 3.71 1.53
C TYR A 385 7.20 2.59 1.83
N THR A 386 6.69 1.96 0.78
CA THR A 386 5.86 0.76 0.88
C THR A 386 6.65 -0.45 0.42
N PHE A 387 6.66 -1.52 1.21
CA PHE A 387 7.37 -2.75 0.90
C PHE A 387 6.37 -3.89 0.72
N TYR A 388 6.57 -4.68 -0.32
CA TYR A 388 5.72 -5.81 -0.69
C TYR A 388 6.50 -7.11 -0.63
N LYS A 389 5.97 -8.08 0.12
CA LYS A 389 6.49 -9.46 0.16
C LYS A 389 5.41 -10.42 -0.28
N LYS A 390 5.68 -11.26 -1.26
CA LYS A 390 4.80 -12.35 -1.69
C LYS A 390 4.70 -13.38 -0.57
N ILE A 391 3.49 -13.60 -0.07
CA ILE A 391 3.23 -14.51 1.05
C ILE A 391 2.44 -15.75 0.66
N GLY A 392 1.94 -15.83 -0.59
CA GLY A 392 1.30 -17.03 -1.10
C GLY A 392 0.31 -16.76 -2.21
N LYS A 393 -0.67 -17.68 -2.33
CA LYS A 393 -1.82 -17.55 -3.20
C LYS A 393 -3.10 -17.74 -2.39
N SER A 394 -4.16 -17.03 -2.75
CA SER A 394 -5.51 -17.26 -2.22
C SER A 394 -6.19 -18.43 -2.94
N GLU A 395 -7.35 -18.83 -2.44
CA GLU A 395 -8.13 -19.97 -2.96
C GLU A 395 -8.53 -19.76 -4.43
N ASN A 396 -8.89 -18.53 -4.80
CA ASN A 396 -9.19 -18.10 -6.16
C ASN A 396 -7.95 -17.93 -7.07
N GLY A 397 -6.76 -18.28 -6.59
CA GLY A 397 -5.51 -18.24 -7.37
C GLY A 397 -4.81 -16.88 -7.43
N ASN A 398 -5.39 -15.80 -6.89
CA ASN A 398 -4.71 -14.51 -6.78
C ASN A 398 -3.44 -14.64 -5.94
N THR A 399 -2.38 -13.93 -6.35
CA THR A 399 -1.17 -13.76 -5.56
C THR A 399 -1.45 -12.84 -4.37
N ILE A 400 -1.01 -13.25 -3.19
CA ILE A 400 -1.14 -12.47 -1.96
C ILE A 400 0.21 -11.83 -1.63
N TYR A 401 0.20 -10.50 -1.50
CA TYR A 401 1.31 -9.70 -1.00
C TYR A 401 1.02 -9.18 0.40
N ALA A 402 2.02 -9.25 1.28
CA ALA A 402 2.07 -8.47 2.51
C ALA A 402 2.65 -7.09 2.18
N LYS A 403 1.87 -6.03 2.40
CA LYS A 403 2.27 -4.62 2.23
C LYS A 403 2.52 -3.98 3.59
N THR A 404 3.69 -3.40 3.79
CA THR A 404 4.05 -2.69 5.03
C THR A 404 4.70 -1.34 4.73
N TYR A 405 4.81 -0.49 5.75
CA TYR A 405 5.16 0.92 5.62
C TYR A 405 6.36 1.28 6.52
N VAL A 406 7.31 2.01 5.97
CA VAL A 406 8.39 2.69 6.71
C VAL A 406 8.39 4.16 6.30
N PRO A 407 8.41 5.13 7.24
CA PRO A 407 8.45 6.55 6.88
C PRO A 407 9.63 6.83 5.94
N ALA A 408 9.38 7.58 4.87
CA ALA A 408 10.42 7.96 3.91
C ALA A 408 11.26 9.15 4.41
N ILE A 409 11.04 9.59 5.65
CA ILE A 409 11.66 10.76 6.28
C ILE A 409 12.24 10.40 7.64
N GLU A 410 13.09 11.28 8.17
CA GLU A 410 13.64 11.12 9.51
C GLU A 410 12.55 11.16 10.59
N VAL A 411 12.58 10.21 11.52
CA VAL A 411 11.60 10.09 12.62
C VAL A 411 12.30 9.77 13.94
N LYS A 412 12.00 10.54 15.00
CA LYS A 412 12.63 10.33 16.32
C LYS A 412 11.88 9.33 17.20
N GLY A 413 12.61 8.73 18.14
CA GLY A 413 12.04 7.81 19.14
C GLY A 413 11.55 6.49 18.55
N TYR A 414 12.09 6.10 17.39
CA TYR A 414 11.60 4.96 16.61
C TYR A 414 11.76 3.63 17.35
N LYS A 415 12.95 3.41 17.93
CA LYS A 415 13.25 2.21 18.73
C LYS A 415 12.39 2.16 19.99
N GLU A 416 12.33 3.26 20.73
CA GLU A 416 11.59 3.38 21.99
C GLU A 416 10.11 3.11 21.77
N TYR A 417 9.53 3.68 20.70
CA TYR A 417 8.15 3.43 20.30
C TYR A 417 7.90 1.94 20.07
N PHE A 418 8.62 1.31 19.15
CA PHE A 418 8.34 -0.08 18.79
C PHE A 418 8.67 -1.09 19.90
N GLU A 419 9.71 -0.85 20.71
CA GLU A 419 9.98 -1.70 21.87
C GLU A 419 8.86 -1.56 22.93
N SER A 420 8.33 -0.35 23.15
CA SER A 420 7.17 -0.17 24.04
C SER A 420 5.91 -0.87 23.51
N GLN A 421 5.71 -0.91 22.19
CA GLN A 421 4.59 -1.64 21.59
C GLN A 421 4.74 -3.16 21.74
N LYS A 422 5.96 -3.71 21.56
CA LYS A 422 6.25 -5.13 21.82
C LYS A 422 5.93 -5.50 23.27
N GLU A 423 6.31 -4.66 24.23
CA GLU A 423 6.05 -4.89 25.65
C GLU A 423 4.54 -4.88 25.96
N LYS A 424 3.82 -3.87 25.48
CA LYS A 424 2.35 -3.80 25.62
C LYS A 424 1.68 -5.05 25.05
N HIS A 425 2.10 -5.49 23.87
CA HIS A 425 1.54 -6.67 23.21
C HIS A 425 1.77 -7.94 24.03
N ARG A 426 2.97 -8.15 24.60
CA ARG A 426 3.25 -9.31 25.47
C ARG A 426 2.42 -9.35 26.74
N ASN A 427 2.04 -8.18 27.26
CA ASN A 427 1.33 -8.05 28.53
C ASN A 427 -0.20 -7.96 28.36
N THR A 428 -0.71 -8.07 27.13
CA THR A 428 -2.15 -8.03 26.85
C THR A 428 -2.74 -9.44 26.95
N PRO A 429 -3.79 -9.68 27.76
CA PRO A 429 -4.47 -10.98 27.81
C PRO A 429 -5.02 -11.32 26.43
N VAL A 430 -4.63 -12.48 25.88
CA VAL A 430 -5.24 -13.00 24.65
C VAL A 430 -6.73 -13.22 24.95
N TYR A 431 -7.59 -12.42 24.33
CA TYR A 431 -9.02 -12.65 24.38
C TYR A 431 -9.29 -13.91 23.57
N THR A 432 -9.46 -15.06 24.23
CA THR A 432 -9.92 -16.27 23.56
C THR A 432 -11.37 -16.03 23.15
N PRO A 433 -11.74 -15.93 21.85
CA PRO A 433 -13.13 -15.88 21.48
C PRO A 433 -13.77 -17.18 21.96
N VAL A 434 -14.71 -17.06 22.91
CA VAL A 434 -15.56 -18.16 23.32
C VAL A 434 -16.52 -18.40 22.15
N TYR A 435 -16.08 -19.20 21.18
CA TYR A 435 -17.04 -19.84 20.29
C TYR A 435 -17.85 -20.79 21.16
N ALA A 436 -19.07 -20.36 21.50
CA ALA A 436 -20.06 -21.22 22.09
C ALA A 436 -20.32 -22.36 21.08
N THR A 437 -19.71 -23.51 21.32
CA THR A 437 -20.12 -24.77 20.70
C THR A 437 -21.50 -25.09 21.25
N THR A 438 -22.55 -24.65 20.56
CA THR A 438 -23.88 -25.25 20.72
C THR A 438 -23.88 -26.54 19.93
N SER A 439 -23.61 -27.63 20.63
CA SER A 439 -23.97 -29.01 20.26
C SER A 439 -25.48 -29.21 20.31
#